data_AF-A0A0M2DQ33-F1
#
_entry.id   AF-A0A0M2DQ33-F1
#
_cell.length_a   1.000
_cell.length_b   1.000
_cell.length_c   1.000
_cell.angle_alpha   90.00
_cell.angle_beta   90.00
_cell.angle_gamma   90.00
#
_symmetry.space_group_name_H-M   'P 1'
#
loop_
_entity.id
_entity.type
_entity.pdbx_description
1 polymer ?
#
loop_
_entity_poly.entity_id
_entity_poly.type
_entity_poly.pdbx_seq_one_letter_code
_entity_poly.pdbx_strand_id
1 'polypeptide(L)'
;MNTDIMRVEFSHHIDASEADAEGFYEYYYEYDIYRFTLGGLSLVVRSYSDTWEQASVLRLEEAGKSRPLQPKDLKMPLVQQAREHLQSLGKQELRWFNPRHARYDPL
;
A
#
# COMPACT_ATOMS: atom_id res chain seq x y z
N MET A 1 24.24 16.88 -2.75
CA MET A 1 22.93 16.38 -3.20
C MET A 1 22.24 15.83 -1.96
N ASN A 2 21.16 16.45 -1.49
CA ASN A 2 20.37 15.85 -0.42
C ASN A 2 19.57 14.71 -1.07
N THR A 3 20.04 13.49 -0.89
CA THR A 3 19.20 12.32 -1.13
C THR A 3 18.22 12.28 0.03
N ASP A 4 17.05 12.88 -0.14
CA ASP A 4 15.97 12.67 0.82
C ASP A 4 15.75 11.17 0.92
N ILE A 5 15.87 10.63 2.13
CA ILE A 5 15.71 9.20 2.40
C ILE A 5 14.23 8.95 2.64
N MET A 6 13.65 7.99 1.90
CA MET A 6 12.27 7.57 2.13
C MET A 6 12.13 6.97 3.53
N ARG A 7 11.22 7.54 4.34
CA ARG A 7 10.81 6.95 5.62
C ARG A 7 9.70 5.94 5.39
N VAL A 8 9.74 4.83 6.13
CA VAL A 8 8.69 3.81 6.12
C VAL A 8 8.04 3.73 7.50
N GLU A 9 6.71 3.72 7.52
CA GLU A 9 5.90 3.42 8.69
C GLU A 9 5.06 2.19 8.39
N PHE A 10 4.95 1.30 9.37
CA PHE A 10 4.27 0.01 9.25
C PHE A 10 3.26 -0.13 10.38
N SER A 11 2.10 -0.69 10.07
CA SER A 11 1.08 -1.01 11.07
C SER A 11 0.29 -2.24 10.64
N HIS A 12 -0.02 -3.09 11.61
CA HIS A 12 -0.80 -4.31 11.43
C HIS A 12 -2.25 -4.06 11.86
N HIS A 13 -3.21 -4.58 11.09
CA HIS A 13 -4.64 -4.35 11.29
C HIS A 13 -5.42 -5.65 11.15
N ILE A 14 -6.40 -5.82 12.03
CA ILE A 14 -7.44 -6.85 11.92
C ILE A 14 -8.78 -6.11 11.90
N ASP A 15 -9.56 -6.32 10.84
CA ASP A 15 -10.93 -5.84 10.70
C ASP A 15 -11.83 -7.07 10.53
N ALA A 16 -12.51 -7.43 11.62
CA ALA A 16 -13.31 -8.63 11.70
C ALA A 16 -14.64 -8.33 12.40
N SER A 17 -15.64 -9.17 12.14
CA SER A 17 -16.89 -9.16 12.91
C SER A 17 -16.63 -9.56 14.37
N GLU A 18 -17.67 -9.61 15.20
CA GLU A 18 -17.59 -10.42 16.40
C GLU A 18 -17.53 -11.91 16.03
N ALA A 19 -16.92 -12.71 16.88
CA ALA A 19 -17.00 -14.15 16.77
C ALA A 19 -18.35 -14.63 17.31
N ASP A 20 -18.95 -15.63 16.65
CA ASP A 20 -20.13 -16.29 17.16
C ASP A 20 -19.81 -17.22 18.37
N ALA A 21 -20.83 -17.92 18.86
CA ALA A 21 -20.69 -18.83 20.01
C ALA A 21 -19.70 -19.99 19.77
N GLU A 22 -19.36 -20.27 18.51
CA GLU A 22 -18.46 -21.34 18.07
C GLU A 22 -17.08 -20.79 17.70
N GLY A 23 -16.88 -19.47 17.76
CA GLY A 23 -15.62 -18.80 17.48
C GLY A 23 -15.43 -18.40 16.01
N PHE A 24 -16.46 -18.53 15.17
CA PHE A 24 -16.38 -18.15 13.76
C PHE A 24 -16.72 -16.67 13.55
N TYR A 25 -16.00 -16.05 12.63
CA TYR A 25 -16.23 -14.68 12.20
C TYR A 25 -17.01 -14.69 10.89
N GLU A 26 -18.01 -13.82 10.74
CA GLU A 26 -18.70 -13.58 9.47
C GLU A 26 -17.74 -13.00 8.42
N TYR A 27 -16.83 -12.11 8.85
CA TYR A 27 -15.70 -11.65 8.06
C TYR A 27 -14.46 -11.49 8.94
N TYR A 28 -13.29 -11.76 8.36
CA TYR A 28 -12.00 -11.60 9.01
C TYR A 28 -10.99 -11.11 7.98
N TYR A 29 -10.61 -9.83 8.06
CA TYR A 29 -9.58 -9.22 7.22
C TYR A 29 -8.36 -8.86 8.05
N GLU A 30 -7.26 -9.53 7.78
CA GLU A 30 -5.98 -9.22 8.39
C GLU A 30 -5.04 -8.65 7.32
N TYR A 31 -4.48 -7.48 7.60
CA TYR A 31 -3.65 -6.78 6.64
C TYR A 31 -2.67 -5.81 7.28
N ASP A 32 -1.59 -5.57 6.57
CA ASP A 32 -0.59 -4.58 6.89
C ASP A 32 -0.79 -3.31 6.04
N ILE A 33 -0.58 -2.15 6.67
CA ILE A 33 -0.49 -0.86 6.00
C ILE A 33 0.95 -0.35 6.07
N TYR A 34 1.50 -0.06 4.91
CA TYR A 34 2.78 0.63 4.75
C TYR A 34 2.52 2.06 4.32
N ARG A 35 3.09 3.03 5.04
CA ARG A 35 3.16 4.43 4.63
C ARG A 35 4.61 4.77 4.30
N PHE A 36 4.88 5.04 3.03
CA PHE A 36 6.16 5.52 2.55
C PHE A 36 6.11 7.03 2.43
N THR A 37 7.07 7.75 3.01
CA THR A 37 7.10 9.22 2.96
C THR A 37 8.43 9.71 2.43
N LEU A 38 8.39 10.60 1.43
CA LEU A 38 9.56 11.25 0.86
C LEU A 38 9.23 12.72 0.59
N GLY A 39 9.92 13.63 1.28
CA GLY A 39 9.57 15.05 1.27
C GLY A 39 8.15 15.27 1.77
N GLY A 40 7.33 16.00 1.01
CA GLY A 40 5.93 16.30 1.32
C GLY A 40 4.90 15.28 0.82
N LEU A 41 5.36 14.15 0.26
CA LEU A 41 4.51 13.10 -0.34
C LEU A 41 4.48 11.85 0.53
N SER A 42 3.31 11.21 0.63
CA SER A 42 3.18 9.88 1.23
C SER A 42 2.41 8.90 0.34
N LEU A 43 2.96 7.71 0.13
CA LEU A 43 2.33 6.61 -0.58
C LEU A 43 1.81 5.59 0.44
N VAL A 44 0.52 5.26 0.38
CA VAL A 44 -0.12 4.30 1.28
C VAL A 44 -0.40 3.01 0.53
N VAL A 45 0.11 1.90 1.05
CA VAL A 45 0.03 0.56 0.46
C VAL A 45 -0.56 -0.42 1.47
N ARG A 46 -1.38 -1.36 1.01
CA ARG A 46 -1.96 -2.44 1.81
C ARG A 46 -1.53 -3.81 1.30
N SER A 47 -1.24 -4.73 2.20
CA SER A 47 -0.97 -6.15 1.90
C SER A 47 -1.80 -7.01 2.85
N TYR A 48 -2.58 -7.95 2.34
CA TYR A 48 -3.37 -8.86 3.19
C TYR A 48 -2.52 -10.06 3.63
N SER A 49 -2.75 -10.57 4.83
CA SER A 49 -2.01 -11.71 5.38
C SER A 49 -2.22 -13.00 4.58
N ASP A 50 -3.42 -13.19 4.02
CA ASP A 50 -3.77 -14.36 3.21
C ASP A 50 -3.12 -14.38 1.80
N THR A 51 -2.77 -13.20 1.30
CA THR A 51 -2.15 -12.95 0.00
C THR A 51 -0.87 -12.14 0.18
N TRP A 52 -0.03 -12.62 1.10
CA TRP A 52 1.14 -11.89 1.60
C TRP A 52 2.15 -11.49 0.52
N GLU A 53 2.21 -12.16 -0.63
CA GLU A 53 3.07 -11.78 -1.77
C GLU A 53 2.54 -10.55 -2.54
N GLN A 54 1.27 -10.17 -2.33
CA GLN A 54 0.61 -9.06 -2.99
C GLN A 54 0.60 -7.80 -2.12
N ALA A 55 0.80 -6.65 -2.74
CA ALA A 55 0.59 -5.37 -2.10
C ALA A 55 -0.02 -4.36 -3.09
N SER A 56 -1.07 -3.67 -2.66
CA SER A 56 -1.83 -2.74 -3.49
C SER A 56 -1.71 -1.32 -2.97
N VAL A 57 -1.37 -0.38 -3.85
CA VAL A 57 -1.40 1.04 -3.52
C VAL A 57 -2.85 1.48 -3.33
N LEU A 58 -3.15 2.07 -2.17
CA LEU A 58 -4.46 2.63 -1.85
C LEU A 58 -4.58 4.07 -2.34
N ARG A 59 -3.55 4.89 -2.09
CA ARG A 59 -3.57 6.33 -2.36
C ARG A 59 -2.19 6.95 -2.30
N LEU A 60 -2.07 8.10 -2.95
CA LEU A 60 -0.99 9.05 -2.79
C LEU A 60 -1.53 10.27 -2.04
N GLU A 61 -0.78 10.75 -1.08
CA GLU A 61 -1.12 11.89 -0.23
C GLU A 61 -0.11 13.02 -0.39
N GLU A 62 -0.61 14.25 -0.47
CA GLU A 62 0.19 15.47 -0.59
C GLU A 62 -0.55 16.60 0.14
N ALA A 63 0.14 17.30 1.05
CA ALA A 63 -0.42 18.44 1.78
C ALA A 63 -1.82 18.16 2.41
N GLY A 64 -1.99 16.98 3.00
CA GLY A 64 -3.24 16.56 3.66
C GLY A 64 -4.37 16.15 2.73
N LYS A 65 -4.14 16.12 1.40
CA LYS A 65 -5.11 15.65 0.41
C LYS A 65 -4.72 14.26 -0.07
N SER A 66 -5.72 13.38 -0.22
CA SER A 66 -5.58 12.03 -0.77
C SER A 66 -6.11 11.97 -2.20
N ARG A 67 -5.41 11.25 -3.08
CA ARG A 67 -5.87 10.93 -4.44
C ARG A 67 -5.35 9.56 -4.90
N PRO A 68 -6.01 8.93 -5.88
CA PRO A 68 -5.42 7.79 -6.59
C PRO A 68 -4.11 8.17 -7.30
N LEU A 69 -3.25 7.18 -7.50
CA LEU A 69 -2.12 7.28 -8.41
C LEU A 69 -2.60 7.61 -9.84
N GLN A 70 -1.77 8.36 -10.56
CA GLN A 70 -1.90 8.62 -11.98
C GLN A 70 -0.68 8.02 -12.70
N PRO A 71 -0.78 7.69 -14.00
CA PRO A 71 0.36 7.13 -14.74
C PRO A 71 1.66 7.94 -14.66
N LYS A 72 1.56 9.27 -14.50
CA LYS A 72 2.74 10.14 -14.33
C LYS A 72 3.46 9.94 -12.98
N ASP A 73 2.74 9.50 -11.95
CA ASP A 73 3.29 9.34 -10.61
C ASP A 73 4.15 8.07 -10.49
N LEU A 74 3.97 7.08 -11.38
CA LEU A 74 4.74 5.83 -11.40
C LEU A 74 6.25 6.04 -11.55
N LYS A 75 6.66 7.17 -12.11
CA LYS A 75 8.06 7.56 -12.29
C LYS A 75 8.61 8.38 -11.12
N MET A 76 7.82 8.64 -10.07
CA MET A 76 8.27 9.41 -8.92
C MET A 76 9.29 8.60 -8.09
N PRO A 77 10.33 9.25 -7.53
CA PRO A 77 11.29 8.57 -6.66
C PRO A 77 10.64 7.85 -5.47
N LEU A 78 9.58 8.42 -4.89
CA LEU A 78 8.81 7.80 -3.80
C LEU A 78 8.23 6.44 -4.22
N VAL A 79 7.65 6.35 -5.42
CA VAL A 79 7.03 5.11 -5.91
C VAL A 79 8.08 4.05 -6.22
N GLN A 80 9.21 4.46 -6.81
CA GLN A 80 10.32 3.55 -7.10
C GLN A 80 10.93 2.98 -5.82
N GLN A 81 11.25 3.84 -4.84
CA GLN A 81 11.82 3.39 -3.55
C GLN A 81 10.83 2.53 -2.75
N ALA A 82 9.53 2.87 -2.76
CA ALA A 82 8.51 2.05 -2.11
C ALA A 82 8.40 0.67 -2.75
N ARG A 83 8.43 0.61 -4.09
CA ARG A 83 8.44 -0.65 -4.84
C ARG A 83 9.65 -1.51 -4.49
N GLU A 84 10.85 -0.95 -4.51
CA GLU A 84 12.08 -1.67 -4.16
C GLU A 84 12.03 -2.19 -2.71
N HIS A 85 11.55 -1.36 -1.77
CA HIS A 85 11.39 -1.76 -0.39
C HIS A 85 10.40 -2.93 -0.24
N LEU A 86 9.21 -2.84 -0.84
CA LEU A 86 8.22 -3.90 -0.79
C LEU A 86 8.74 -5.21 -1.43
N GLN A 87 9.46 -5.12 -2.54
CA GLN A 87 10.10 -6.28 -3.16
C GLN A 87 11.15 -6.91 -2.25
N SER A 88 11.92 -6.11 -1.51
CA SER A 88 12.88 -6.61 -0.51
C SER A 88 12.21 -7.35 0.66
N LEU A 89 10.94 -7.03 0.94
CA LEU A 89 10.10 -7.73 1.92
C LEU A 89 9.39 -8.97 1.34
N GLY A 90 9.69 -9.35 0.09
CA GLY A 90 9.08 -10.49 -0.59
C GLY A 90 7.73 -10.20 -1.24
N LYS A 91 7.30 -8.94 -1.33
CA LYS A 91 6.07 -8.56 -2.06
C LYS A 91 6.36 -8.56 -3.56
N GLN A 92 6.01 -9.64 -4.25
CA GLN A 92 6.31 -9.84 -5.68
C GLN A 92 5.23 -9.26 -6.59
N GLU A 93 3.99 -9.19 -6.11
CA GLU A 93 2.84 -8.72 -6.90
C GLU A 93 2.37 -7.35 -6.43
N LEU A 94 3.05 -6.31 -6.90
CA LEU A 94 2.71 -4.93 -6.60
C LEU A 94 1.68 -4.40 -7.59
N ARG A 95 0.62 -3.78 -7.08
CA ARG A 95 -0.53 -3.34 -7.89
C ARG A 95 -0.94 -1.93 -7.55
N TRP A 96 -1.54 -1.23 -8.51
CA TRP A 96 -2.19 0.06 -8.27
C TRP A 96 -3.47 0.18 -9.09
N PHE A 97 -4.44 0.93 -8.58
CA PHE A 97 -5.67 1.18 -9.32
C PHE A 97 -5.41 2.17 -10.45
N ASN A 98 -5.48 1.71 -11.70
CA ASN A 98 -5.36 2.54 -12.88
C ASN A 98 -6.72 3.15 -13.25
N PRO A 99 -6.93 4.47 -13.02
CA PRO A 99 -8.23 5.10 -13.27
C PRO A 99 -8.58 5.17 -14.75
N ARG A 100 -7.61 5.03 -15.68
CA ARG A 100 -7.89 5.02 -17.12
C ARG A 100 -8.60 3.75 -17.58
N HIS A 101 -8.33 2.63 -16.91
CA HIS A 101 -8.87 1.32 -17.28
C HIS A 101 -9.83 0.77 -16.22
N ALA A 102 -10.05 1.51 -15.12
CA ALA A 102 -10.87 1.11 -13.98
C ALA A 102 -10.53 -0.28 -13.41
N ARG A 103 -9.23 -0.62 -13.35
CA ARG A 103 -8.75 -1.91 -12.85
C ARG A 103 -7.40 -1.77 -12.14
N TYR A 104 -6.99 -2.81 -11.42
CA TYR A 104 -5.63 -2.91 -10.90
C TYR A 104 -4.67 -3.35 -11.99
N ASP A 105 -3.64 -2.54 -12.23
CA ASP A 105 -2.50 -2.89 -13.10
C ASP A 105 -1.24 -3.12 -12.24
N PRO A 106 -0.23 -3.84 -12.73
CA PRO A 106 1.06 -3.96 -12.06
C PRO A 106 1.71 -2.58 -11.83
N LEU A 107 2.34 -2.41 -10.67
CA LEU A 107 3.06 -1.20 -10.25
C LEU A 107 4.53 -1.22 -10.72
#